data_AF-A0A918BHZ7-F1
#
_entry.id   AF-A0A918BHZ7-F1
#
_cell.length_a   1.000
_cell.length_b   1.000
_cell.length_c   1.000
_cell.angle_alpha   90.00
_cell.angle_beta   90.00
_cell.angle_gamma   90.00
#
_symmetry.space_group_name_H-M   'P 1'
#
loop_
_entity.id
_entity.type
_entity.pdbx_description
1 polymer ?
#
loop_
_entity_poly.entity_id
_entity_poly.type
_entity_poly.pdbx_seq_one_letter_code
_entity_poly.pdbx_strand_id
1 'polypeptide(L)'
;MRHVDNTGLTAPQQWADRAAKELEKLHEDAKDADKELSFREMWREDAIRDRLIALMDKCWYCETLVDRSPYHVDHYRPKSAVAGEAKHRGYWWLAYDPANYRLACHHCNSGGARYGNQSAGPGKGARFPLLGQRASVGERLEGELPVLLDPVVAEDADLVGFDSRGYARRRPERPYSDEEVARDLCRVGETIRILALNADRLTERRSTLIDKVVGLVELYLVRRNDAVVARYARKEIDDLTRATAEWSAAAAAAERLALLAYGRSEDEVSPEGGAGDDVAERASDGTEPPAATAAAHRVDLRTLVAALPPEAFSAGGIALTGRGKRGPARATLLADGIIECFQQPLATPTSAARMATGDEKVDGWTFWSLTVDGTTRTLSELRDFLIARDG
;
A
#
# COMPACT_ATOMS: atom_id res chain seq x y z
N MET A 1 -1.74 0.84 -6.61
CA MET A 1 -3.03 1.51 -6.82
C MET A 1 -2.92 2.35 -8.09
N ARG A 2 -4.03 2.75 -8.70
CA ARG A 2 -4.01 3.61 -9.89
C ARG A 2 -4.08 5.08 -9.47
N HIS A 3 -3.20 5.90 -10.04
CA HIS A 3 -3.27 7.35 -9.87
C HIS A 3 -4.59 7.91 -10.40
N VAL A 4 -5.22 8.79 -9.63
CA VAL A 4 -6.45 9.52 -10.00
C VAL A 4 -6.10 10.99 -10.11
N ASP A 5 -6.02 11.52 -11.33
CA ASP A 5 -5.83 12.95 -11.53
C ASP A 5 -7.11 13.71 -11.14
N ASN A 6 -7.03 14.50 -10.07
CA ASN A 6 -8.14 15.32 -9.58
C ASN A 6 -7.94 16.82 -9.84
N THR A 7 -6.95 17.22 -10.66
CA THR A 7 -6.67 18.64 -10.95
C THR A 7 -7.86 19.37 -11.60
N GLY A 8 -8.71 18.64 -12.33
CA GLY A 8 -9.96 19.15 -12.92
C GLY A 8 -11.18 19.12 -12.00
N LEU A 9 -11.05 18.66 -10.75
CA LEU A 9 -12.19 18.51 -9.84
C LEU A 9 -12.67 19.87 -9.34
N THR A 10 -13.72 20.38 -9.98
CA THR A 10 -14.37 21.64 -9.61
C THR A 10 -15.78 21.38 -9.09
N ALA A 11 -16.15 22.01 -7.98
CA ALA A 11 -17.53 21.98 -7.50
C ALA A 11 -18.41 22.94 -8.34
N PRO A 12 -19.69 22.60 -8.59
CA PRO A 12 -20.62 23.56 -9.19
C PRO A 12 -20.74 24.84 -8.32
N GLN A 13 -20.86 26.01 -8.95
CA GLN A 13 -20.85 27.29 -8.22
C GLN A 13 -21.90 27.34 -7.09
N GLN A 14 -23.13 26.89 -7.37
CA GLN A 14 -24.19 26.86 -6.34
C GLN A 14 -23.85 25.96 -5.15
N TRP A 15 -23.12 24.86 -5.39
CA TRP A 15 -22.64 23.99 -4.32
C TRP A 15 -21.51 24.69 -3.55
N ALA A 16 -20.57 25.32 -4.25
CA ALA A 16 -19.45 26.05 -3.66
C ALA A 16 -19.93 27.22 -2.77
N ASP A 17 -20.93 27.98 -3.22
CA ASP A 17 -21.51 29.08 -2.44
C ASP A 17 -22.18 28.60 -1.15
N ARG A 18 -22.85 27.45 -1.20
CA ARG A 18 -23.45 26.81 -0.02
C ARG A 18 -22.37 26.25 0.91
N ALA A 19 -21.35 25.61 0.35
CA ALA A 19 -20.22 25.07 1.09
C ALA A 19 -19.46 26.16 1.85
N ALA A 20 -19.23 27.31 1.21
CA ALA A 20 -18.61 28.47 1.83
C ALA A 20 -19.42 28.97 3.05
N LYS A 21 -20.75 29.06 2.93
CA LYS A 21 -21.63 29.45 4.04
C LYS A 21 -21.61 28.44 5.19
N GLU A 22 -21.59 27.14 4.90
CA GLU A 22 -21.48 26.12 5.95
C GLU A 22 -20.08 26.11 6.59
N LEU A 23 -19.03 26.38 5.82
CA LEU A 23 -17.67 26.53 6.34
C LEU A 23 -17.53 27.77 7.24
N GLU A 24 -18.17 28.90 6.90
CA GLU A 24 -18.21 30.10 7.76
C GLU A 24 -18.89 29.81 9.10
N LYS A 25 -20.01 29.07 9.10
CA LYS A 25 -20.64 28.61 10.35
C LYS A 25 -19.71 27.73 11.19
N LEU A 26 -18.97 26.82 10.55
CA LEU A 26 -17.98 26.00 11.25
C LEU A 26 -16.87 26.86 11.88
N HIS A 27 -16.43 27.93 11.20
CA HIS A 27 -15.45 28.86 11.78
C HIS A 27 -16.00 29.58 13.02
N GLU A 28 -17.25 30.06 12.96
CA GLU A 28 -17.91 30.69 14.12
C GLU A 28 -18.07 29.70 15.27
N ASP A 29 -18.54 28.48 14.99
CA ASP A 29 -18.71 27.43 15.98
C ASP A 29 -17.38 26.95 16.57
N ALA A 30 -16.31 26.99 15.78
CA ALA A 30 -14.98 26.56 16.22
C ALA A 30 -14.33 27.52 17.23
N LYS A 31 -14.81 28.77 17.35
CA LYS A 31 -14.34 29.75 18.36
C LYS A 31 -14.61 29.26 19.78
N ASP A 32 -15.70 28.51 19.97
CA ASP A 32 -15.94 27.77 21.19
C ASP A 32 -15.23 26.41 21.07
N ALA A 33 -14.23 26.20 21.93
CA ALA A 33 -13.43 24.98 21.96
C ALA A 33 -14.23 23.74 22.39
N ASP A 34 -15.29 23.94 23.19
CA ASP A 34 -16.12 22.86 23.74
C ASP A 34 -17.34 22.55 22.86
N LYS A 35 -17.63 23.42 21.88
CA LYS A 35 -18.76 23.23 20.96
C LYS A 35 -18.51 22.08 19.98
N GLU A 36 -19.46 21.15 19.91
CA GLU A 36 -19.45 20.10 18.89
C GLU A 36 -19.74 20.70 17.51
N LEU A 37 -18.94 20.32 16.51
CA LEU A 37 -19.11 20.77 15.13
C LEU A 37 -20.08 19.87 14.38
N SER A 38 -21.11 20.48 13.78
CA SER A 38 -22.10 19.78 12.96
C SER A 38 -21.84 19.99 11.47
N PHE A 39 -21.95 18.92 10.69
CA PHE A 39 -21.63 18.93 9.26
C PHE A 39 -22.86 18.55 8.44
N ARG A 40 -23.20 19.36 7.44
CA ARG A 40 -24.16 18.96 6.41
C ARG A 40 -23.48 17.99 5.46
N GLU A 41 -24.13 16.90 5.09
CA GLU A 41 -23.53 15.87 4.23
C GLU A 41 -23.49 16.24 2.74
N MET A 42 -23.09 17.48 2.42
CA MET A 42 -23.05 18.03 1.07
C MET A 42 -22.14 17.26 0.11
N TRP A 43 -21.13 16.55 0.63
CA TRP A 43 -20.27 15.65 -0.13
C TRP A 43 -21.00 14.41 -0.68
N ARG A 44 -22.18 14.08 -0.16
CA ARG A 44 -23.01 12.97 -0.67
C ARG A 44 -23.92 13.38 -1.83
N GLU A 45 -24.07 14.69 -2.07
CA GLU A 45 -24.89 15.21 -3.15
C GLU A 45 -24.32 14.80 -4.51
N ASP A 46 -25.21 14.44 -5.44
CA ASP A 46 -24.90 14.00 -6.80
C ASP A 46 -24.00 15.02 -7.53
N ALA A 47 -24.20 16.31 -7.25
CA ALA A 47 -23.40 17.43 -7.74
C ALA A 47 -21.87 17.27 -7.54
N ILE A 48 -21.45 16.56 -6.49
CA ILE A 48 -20.05 16.22 -6.20
C ILE A 48 -19.78 14.75 -6.48
N ARG A 49 -20.66 13.85 -6.04
CA ARG A 49 -20.45 12.41 -6.15
C ARG A 49 -20.26 11.98 -7.61
N ASP A 50 -21.08 12.48 -8.52
CA ASP A 50 -21.02 12.12 -9.93
C ASP A 50 -19.74 12.65 -10.60
N ARG A 51 -19.20 13.78 -10.12
CA ARG A 51 -17.90 14.30 -10.57
C ARG A 51 -16.74 13.42 -10.14
N LEU A 52 -16.77 12.91 -8.91
CA LEU A 52 -15.77 11.95 -8.42
C LEU A 52 -15.84 10.64 -9.20
N ILE A 53 -17.05 10.13 -9.47
CA ILE A 53 -17.29 8.94 -10.31
C ILE A 53 -16.75 9.16 -11.73
N ALA A 54 -17.00 10.34 -12.32
CA ALA A 54 -16.52 10.67 -13.65
C ALA A 54 -14.98 10.70 -13.78
N LEU A 55 -14.24 10.94 -12.70
CA LEU A 55 -12.77 10.83 -12.70
C LEU A 55 -12.34 9.37 -12.78
N MET A 56 -12.93 8.52 -11.94
CA MET A 56 -12.60 7.10 -11.87
C MET A 56 -13.72 6.36 -11.11
N ASP A 57 -14.55 5.61 -11.85
CA ASP A 57 -15.72 4.89 -11.32
C ASP A 57 -15.33 3.56 -10.64
N LYS A 58 -14.45 3.64 -9.65
CA LYS A 58 -14.04 2.53 -8.79
C LYS A 58 -13.55 3.07 -7.45
N CYS A 59 -13.40 2.20 -6.45
CA CYS A 59 -12.74 2.60 -5.22
C CYS A 59 -11.30 3.06 -5.53
N TRP A 60 -10.94 4.30 -5.20
CA TRP A 60 -9.61 4.86 -5.50
C TRP A 60 -8.49 4.16 -4.70
N TYR A 61 -8.85 3.50 -3.60
CA TYR A 61 -7.92 2.76 -2.76
C TYR A 61 -7.68 1.32 -3.25
N CYS A 62 -8.73 0.50 -3.32
CA CYS A 62 -8.61 -0.93 -3.65
C CYS A 62 -8.90 -1.27 -5.10
N GLU A 63 -9.39 -0.32 -5.90
CA GLU A 63 -9.77 -0.45 -7.31
C GLU A 63 -10.94 -1.40 -7.60
N THR A 64 -11.69 -1.81 -6.57
CA THR A 64 -12.93 -2.60 -6.71
C THR A 64 -14.06 -1.74 -7.29
N LEU A 65 -14.80 -2.31 -8.25
CA LEU A 65 -16.05 -1.75 -8.76
C LEU A 65 -17.20 -2.02 -7.79
N VAL A 66 -18.12 -1.08 -7.65
CA VAL A 66 -19.25 -1.17 -6.72
C VAL A 66 -20.54 -0.87 -7.47
N ASP A 67 -21.26 -1.91 -7.87
CA ASP A 67 -22.42 -1.76 -8.77
C ASP A 67 -23.76 -1.53 -8.04
N ARG A 68 -23.94 -2.15 -6.87
CA ARG A 68 -25.25 -2.22 -6.17
C ARG A 68 -25.30 -1.42 -4.87
N SER A 69 -24.25 -0.66 -4.58
CA SER A 69 -24.21 0.26 -3.45
C SER A 69 -23.46 1.52 -3.87
N PRO A 70 -23.85 2.71 -3.39
CA PRO A 70 -23.11 3.90 -3.70
C PRO A 70 -21.70 3.81 -3.12
N TYR A 71 -20.72 4.37 -3.82
CA TYR A 71 -19.43 4.68 -3.19
C TYR A 71 -19.65 5.68 -2.05
N HIS A 72 -18.78 5.58 -1.06
CA HIS A 72 -18.63 6.62 -0.05
C HIS A 72 -17.70 7.71 -0.59
N VAL A 73 -17.98 8.95 -0.22
CA VAL A 73 -17.03 10.05 -0.36
C VAL A 73 -16.27 10.15 0.96
N ASP A 74 -15.03 9.65 0.94
CA ASP A 74 -14.09 9.70 2.05
C ASP A 74 -13.40 11.08 2.10
N HIS A 75 -13.21 11.59 3.31
CA HIS A 75 -12.37 12.76 3.57
C HIS A 75 -10.95 12.28 3.84
N TYR A 76 -10.03 12.39 2.88
CA TYR A 76 -8.66 11.89 3.01
C TYR A 76 -8.04 12.35 4.34
N ARG A 77 -8.11 13.65 4.62
CA ARG A 77 -7.99 14.25 5.96
C ARG A 77 -9.34 14.24 6.69
N PRO A 78 -9.51 13.46 7.77
CA PRO A 78 -10.81 13.27 8.41
C PRO A 78 -11.41 14.55 8.99
N LYS A 79 -12.64 14.89 8.60
CA LYS A 79 -13.29 16.17 8.97
C LYS A 79 -13.63 16.35 10.45
N SER A 80 -13.97 15.29 11.18
CA SER A 80 -14.66 15.41 12.48
C SER A 80 -13.87 14.88 13.68
N ALA A 81 -12.86 14.04 13.45
CA ALA A 81 -12.00 13.49 14.49
C ALA A 81 -10.73 12.89 13.87
N VAL A 82 -9.67 12.77 14.67
CA VAL A 82 -8.48 11.99 14.30
C VAL A 82 -8.31 10.84 15.29
N ALA A 83 -8.24 9.61 14.78
CA ALA A 83 -8.10 8.43 15.60
C ALA A 83 -6.81 8.47 16.43
N GLY A 84 -6.91 8.25 17.74
CA GLY A 84 -5.78 8.31 18.67
C GLY A 84 -5.47 9.69 19.23
N GLU A 85 -6.17 10.74 18.77
CA GLU A 85 -6.00 12.14 19.19
C GLU A 85 -7.32 12.70 19.72
N ALA A 86 -7.69 12.35 20.95
CA ALA A 86 -9.02 12.65 21.52
C ALA A 86 -9.39 14.14 21.58
N LYS A 87 -8.40 15.05 21.62
CA LYS A 87 -8.64 16.50 21.62
C LYS A 87 -8.75 17.09 20.21
N HIS A 88 -8.42 16.33 19.16
CA HIS A 88 -8.39 16.83 17.79
C HIS A 88 -9.80 16.77 17.17
N ARG A 89 -10.37 17.93 16.84
CA ARG A 89 -11.73 18.10 16.27
C ARG A 89 -11.83 17.75 14.77
N GLY A 90 -10.90 16.94 14.26
CA GLY A 90 -10.69 16.72 12.83
C GLY A 90 -10.26 17.95 12.02
N TYR A 91 -10.10 17.74 10.71
CA TYR A 91 -9.81 18.77 9.70
C TYR A 91 -11.10 19.42 9.23
N TRP A 92 -11.87 19.98 10.15
CA TRP A 92 -13.19 20.54 9.87
C TRP A 92 -13.15 21.66 8.83
N TRP A 93 -12.02 22.38 8.75
CA TRP A 93 -11.80 23.44 7.75
C TRP A 93 -11.64 22.90 6.32
N LEU A 94 -11.42 21.59 6.17
CA LEU A 94 -11.37 20.88 4.88
C LEU A 94 -12.63 20.01 4.65
N ALA A 95 -13.68 20.17 5.47
CA ALA A 95 -14.88 19.34 5.37
C ALA A 95 -15.61 19.52 4.04
N TYR A 96 -15.52 20.71 3.45
CA TYR A 96 -16.18 21.09 2.19
C TYR A 96 -15.22 21.37 1.04
N ASP A 97 -13.99 20.86 1.12
CA ASP A 97 -12.99 20.97 0.07
C ASP A 97 -12.99 19.71 -0.82
N PRO A 98 -13.40 19.79 -2.10
CA PRO A 98 -13.36 18.66 -3.02
C PRO A 98 -11.95 18.06 -3.19
N ALA A 99 -10.88 18.84 -3.03
CA ALA A 99 -9.51 18.33 -3.12
C ALA A 99 -9.20 17.32 -1.98
N ASN A 100 -9.97 17.34 -0.89
CA ASN A 100 -9.87 16.40 0.22
C ASN A 100 -10.78 15.15 0.05
N TYR A 101 -11.52 15.02 -1.05
CA TYR A 101 -12.48 13.93 -1.25
C TYR A 101 -11.91 12.77 -2.06
N ARG A 102 -12.16 11.53 -1.61
CA ARG A 102 -11.78 10.29 -2.32
C ARG A 102 -12.99 9.40 -2.48
N LEU A 103 -13.14 8.80 -3.67
CA LEU A 103 -14.18 7.78 -3.89
C LEU A 103 -13.72 6.46 -3.28
N ALA A 104 -14.45 5.96 -2.28
CA ALA A 104 -14.06 4.79 -1.52
C ALA A 104 -15.20 3.77 -1.40
N CYS A 105 -14.89 2.48 -1.46
CA CYS A 105 -15.85 1.44 -1.08
C CYS A 105 -16.04 1.41 0.44
N HIS A 106 -17.12 0.77 0.89
CA HIS A 106 -17.42 0.60 2.32
C HIS A 106 -16.25 -0.04 3.07
N HIS A 107 -15.61 -1.05 2.50
CA HIS A 107 -14.54 -1.79 3.20
C HIS A 107 -13.29 -0.95 3.45
N CYS A 108 -12.86 -0.15 2.47
CA CYS A 108 -11.72 0.74 2.64
C CYS A 108 -12.04 1.90 3.58
N ASN A 109 -13.25 2.47 3.52
CA ASN A 109 -13.61 3.63 4.34
C ASN A 109 -14.03 3.26 5.77
N SER A 110 -14.90 2.26 5.92
CA SER A 110 -15.63 1.95 7.16
C SER A 110 -15.37 0.53 7.71
N GLY A 111 -14.56 -0.27 7.01
CA GLY A 111 -14.13 -1.60 7.46
C GLY A 111 -15.08 -2.74 7.10
N GLY A 112 -14.97 -3.83 7.86
CA GLY A 112 -15.71 -5.08 7.60
C GLY A 112 -15.04 -6.03 6.62
N ALA A 113 -13.85 -5.67 6.10
CA ALA A 113 -12.96 -6.62 5.44
C ALA A 113 -12.46 -7.69 6.43
N ARG A 114 -12.00 -8.82 5.91
CA ARG A 114 -11.60 -9.98 6.73
C ARG A 114 -10.28 -10.61 6.26
N TYR A 115 -9.59 -11.21 7.24
CA TYR A 115 -8.46 -12.11 7.07
C TYR A 115 -8.83 -13.45 7.71
N GLY A 116 -9.17 -14.43 6.88
CA GLY A 116 -9.92 -15.62 7.25
C GLY A 116 -11.21 -15.26 8.00
N ASN A 117 -11.35 -15.81 9.21
CA ASN A 117 -12.50 -15.54 10.09
C ASN A 117 -12.33 -14.29 10.96
N GLN A 118 -11.24 -13.54 10.81
CA GLN A 118 -10.92 -12.37 11.63
C GLN A 118 -11.21 -11.07 10.90
N SER A 119 -11.57 -10.03 11.66
CA SER A 119 -11.74 -8.68 11.10
C SER A 119 -10.37 -8.10 10.71
N ALA A 120 -10.30 -7.49 9.52
CA ALA A 120 -9.15 -6.70 9.08
C ALA A 120 -9.10 -5.29 9.71
N GLY A 121 -10.05 -4.97 10.59
CA GLY A 121 -10.16 -3.69 11.28
C GLY A 121 -11.22 -2.74 10.70
N PRO A 122 -11.26 -1.50 11.21
CA PRO A 122 -12.36 -0.55 10.96
C PRO A 122 -12.25 0.24 9.64
N GLY A 123 -11.34 -0.11 8.72
CA GLY A 123 -11.08 0.70 7.53
C GLY A 123 -10.47 2.07 7.87
N LYS A 124 -10.29 2.96 6.90
CA LYS A 124 -9.65 4.27 7.13
C LYS A 124 -10.36 5.07 8.22
N GLY A 125 -11.64 5.40 8.04
CA GLY A 125 -12.40 6.26 8.94
C GLY A 125 -11.62 7.52 9.33
N ALA A 126 -11.45 7.70 10.64
CA ALA A 126 -10.68 8.80 11.23
C ALA A 126 -9.16 8.54 11.34
N ARG A 127 -8.64 7.42 10.81
CA ARG A 127 -7.21 7.09 10.86
C ARG A 127 -6.46 7.90 9.82
N PHE A 128 -5.65 8.84 10.30
CA PHE A 128 -4.77 9.67 9.48
C PHE A 128 -3.41 9.84 10.18
N PRO A 129 -2.62 8.76 10.27
CA PRO A 129 -1.29 8.82 10.88
C PRO A 129 -0.34 9.65 10.02
N LEU A 130 0.57 10.35 10.68
CA LEU A 130 1.53 11.28 10.08
C LEU A 130 2.96 10.91 10.49
N LEU A 131 3.92 11.10 9.57
CA LEU A 131 5.35 11.08 9.89
C LEU A 131 5.84 12.45 10.37
N GLY A 132 5.23 13.52 9.85
CA GLY A 132 5.52 14.91 10.17
C GLY A 132 4.62 15.49 11.25
N GLN A 133 4.51 16.82 11.27
CA GLN A 133 3.70 17.55 12.23
C GLN A 133 2.31 17.83 11.67
N ARG A 134 1.27 17.56 12.47
CA ARG A 134 -0.11 17.85 12.11
C ARG A 134 -0.34 19.35 11.97
N ALA A 135 -0.98 19.76 10.88
CA ALA A 135 -1.31 21.15 10.63
C ALA A 135 -2.54 21.59 11.41
N SER A 136 -2.51 22.82 11.89
CA SER A 136 -3.62 23.55 12.47
C SER A 136 -4.39 24.33 11.39
N VAL A 137 -5.53 24.91 11.77
CA VAL A 137 -6.33 25.76 10.89
C VAL A 137 -5.46 26.91 10.34
N GLY A 138 -5.42 27.08 9.03
CA GLY A 138 -4.65 28.12 8.35
C GLY A 138 -3.15 27.81 8.17
N GLU A 139 -2.66 26.71 8.73
CA GLU A 139 -1.30 26.25 8.49
C GLU A 139 -1.18 25.49 7.16
N ARG A 140 0.05 25.43 6.68
CA ARG A 140 0.42 24.69 5.47
C ARG A 140 0.38 23.17 5.73
N LEU A 141 -0.12 22.41 4.75
CA LEU A 141 -0.31 20.96 4.89
C LEU A 141 0.92 20.12 4.49
N GLU A 142 1.94 20.71 3.85
CA GLU A 142 3.05 19.92 3.29
C GLU A 142 3.93 19.27 4.36
N GLY A 143 4.01 19.85 5.55
CA GLY A 143 4.78 19.33 6.68
C GLY A 143 4.16 18.12 7.38
N GLU A 144 2.95 17.70 7.00
CA GLU A 144 2.25 16.59 7.66
C GLU A 144 2.84 15.22 7.31
N LEU A 145 3.34 15.05 6.09
CA LEU A 145 3.88 13.78 5.56
C LEU A 145 2.98 12.58 5.90
N PRO A 146 1.77 12.47 5.29
CA PRO A 146 0.80 11.43 5.63
C PRO A 146 1.34 10.02 5.43
N VAL A 147 1.10 9.14 6.41
CA VAL A 147 1.44 7.71 6.30
C VAL A 147 0.55 7.00 5.29
N LEU A 148 -0.74 7.36 5.25
CA LEU A 148 -1.68 6.82 4.29
C LEU A 148 -1.34 7.33 2.88
N LEU A 149 -1.13 6.44 1.92
CA LEU A 149 -0.88 6.85 0.53
C LEU A 149 -2.12 7.48 -0.09
N ASP A 150 -1.92 8.56 -0.83
CA ASP A 150 -2.99 9.26 -1.53
C ASP A 150 -3.05 8.87 -3.01
N PRO A 151 -4.14 8.26 -3.51
CA PRO A 151 -4.29 7.92 -4.92
C PRO A 151 -4.22 9.12 -5.88
N VAL A 152 -4.42 10.36 -5.40
CA VAL A 152 -4.31 11.56 -6.26
C VAL A 152 -2.88 12.12 -6.34
N VAL A 153 -1.93 11.50 -5.62
CA VAL A 153 -0.51 11.81 -5.71
C VAL A 153 0.15 10.70 -6.52
N ALA A 154 0.71 11.03 -7.68
CA ALA A 154 1.26 10.05 -8.61
C ALA A 154 2.40 9.24 -7.99
N GLU A 155 3.26 9.89 -7.21
CA GLU A 155 4.39 9.29 -6.51
C GLU A 155 3.92 8.25 -5.48
N ASP A 156 2.88 8.57 -4.71
CA ASP A 156 2.28 7.66 -3.73
C ASP A 156 1.65 6.44 -4.42
N ALA A 157 0.89 6.67 -5.49
CA ALA A 157 0.24 5.58 -6.22
C ALA A 157 1.26 4.58 -6.80
N ASP A 158 2.41 5.07 -7.23
CA ASP A 158 3.49 4.30 -7.83
C ASP A 158 4.31 3.48 -6.82
N LEU A 159 4.30 3.83 -5.53
CA LEU A 159 4.95 3.02 -4.49
C LEU A 159 4.35 1.61 -4.35
N VAL A 160 3.12 1.41 -4.80
CA VAL A 160 2.37 0.14 -4.64
C VAL A 160 2.54 -0.75 -5.87
N GLY A 161 2.94 -1.99 -5.64
CA GLY A 161 3.00 -3.09 -6.61
C GLY A 161 2.12 -4.27 -6.19
N PHE A 162 2.12 -5.32 -7.01
CA PHE A 162 1.40 -6.56 -6.78
C PHE A 162 2.30 -7.75 -7.11
N ASP A 163 2.18 -8.84 -6.36
CA ASP A 163 2.83 -10.11 -6.69
C ASP A 163 1.91 -11.04 -7.50
N SER A 164 2.44 -12.20 -7.90
CA SER A 164 1.70 -13.22 -8.66
C SER A 164 0.46 -13.77 -7.92
N ARG A 165 0.42 -13.66 -6.58
CA ARG A 165 -0.70 -14.15 -5.74
C ARG A 165 -1.74 -13.05 -5.46
N GLY A 166 -1.63 -11.87 -6.07
CA GLY A 166 -2.59 -10.78 -5.93
C GLY A 166 -2.44 -9.93 -4.66
N TYR A 167 -1.37 -10.12 -3.88
CA TYR A 167 -1.06 -9.29 -2.72
C TYR A 167 -0.49 -7.94 -3.19
N ALA A 168 -1.09 -6.85 -2.73
CA ALA A 168 -0.49 -5.53 -2.77
C ALA A 168 0.75 -5.50 -1.87
N ARG A 169 1.83 -4.90 -2.37
CA ARG A 169 3.13 -4.81 -1.71
C ARG A 169 3.80 -3.49 -2.07
N ARG A 170 4.86 -3.14 -1.35
CA ARG A 170 5.77 -2.08 -1.77
C ARG A 170 6.56 -2.53 -2.99
N ARG A 171 6.72 -1.65 -3.98
CA ARG A 171 7.63 -1.90 -5.10
C ARG A 171 9.07 -1.90 -4.62
N PRO A 172 9.84 -2.98 -4.82
CA PRO A 172 11.21 -3.08 -4.30
C PRO A 172 12.15 -2.09 -4.99
N GLU A 173 11.82 -1.62 -6.19
CA GLU A 173 12.65 -0.68 -6.96
C GLU A 173 12.50 0.78 -6.49
N ARG A 174 11.57 1.06 -5.57
CA ARG A 174 11.37 2.39 -5.01
C ARG A 174 12.11 2.50 -3.68
N PRO A 175 12.96 3.52 -3.43
CA PRO A 175 13.62 3.69 -2.13
C PRO A 175 12.64 4.18 -1.06
N TYR A 176 12.88 3.84 0.20
CA TYR A 176 12.13 4.41 1.34
C TYR A 176 12.48 5.90 1.48
N SER A 177 11.54 6.71 1.96
CA SER A 177 11.88 8.10 2.31
C SER A 177 12.72 8.15 3.59
N ASP A 178 13.47 9.24 3.79
CA ASP A 178 14.26 9.45 5.00
C ASP A 178 13.37 9.41 6.27
N GLU A 179 12.13 9.88 6.19
CA GLU A 179 11.18 9.85 7.30
C GLU A 179 10.61 8.45 7.57
N GLU A 180 10.38 7.65 6.54
CA GLU A 180 10.04 6.22 6.71
C GLU A 180 11.15 5.48 7.45
N VAL A 181 12.40 5.74 7.04
CA VAL A 181 13.60 5.18 7.67
C VAL A 181 13.75 5.66 9.10
N ALA A 182 13.64 6.97 9.34
CA ALA A 182 13.81 7.57 10.66
C ALA A 182 12.73 7.13 11.66
N ARG A 183 11.53 6.81 11.19
CA ARG A 183 10.40 6.36 12.02
C ARG A 183 10.21 4.85 12.05
N ASP A 184 11.06 4.10 11.36
CA ASP A 184 10.98 2.64 11.29
C ASP A 184 9.61 2.14 10.83
N LEU A 185 9.11 2.75 9.76
CA LEU A 185 7.75 2.60 9.27
C LEU A 185 7.70 2.54 7.75
N CYS A 186 6.86 1.66 7.22
CA CYS A 186 6.58 1.56 5.79
C CYS A 186 5.18 2.12 5.47
N ARG A 187 5.10 3.26 4.76
CA ARG A 187 3.84 3.91 4.36
C ARG A 187 2.95 2.97 3.56
N VAL A 188 3.53 2.23 2.61
CA VAL A 188 2.80 1.22 1.83
C VAL A 188 2.22 0.12 2.74
N GLY A 189 3.02 -0.39 3.67
CA GLY A 189 2.59 -1.44 4.61
C GLY A 189 1.44 -0.97 5.52
N GLU A 190 1.56 0.23 6.07
CA GLU A 190 0.50 0.83 6.89
C GLU A 190 -0.76 1.14 6.08
N THR A 191 -0.61 1.60 4.83
CA THR A 191 -1.74 1.82 3.91
C THR A 191 -2.48 0.52 3.62
N ILE A 192 -1.76 -0.56 3.30
CA ILE A 192 -2.33 -1.89 3.08
C ILE A 192 -3.10 -2.35 4.33
N ARG A 193 -2.52 -2.17 5.52
CA ARG A 193 -3.14 -2.55 6.80
C ARG A 193 -4.41 -1.72 7.10
N ILE A 194 -4.33 -0.40 7.01
CA ILE A 194 -5.43 0.50 7.36
C ILE A 194 -6.64 0.30 6.42
N LEU A 195 -6.37 0.12 5.13
CA LEU A 195 -7.40 -0.03 4.10
C LEU A 195 -7.77 -1.49 3.80
N ALA A 196 -7.12 -2.44 4.48
CA ALA A 196 -7.25 -3.88 4.26
C ALA A 196 -7.05 -4.30 2.79
N LEU A 197 -6.03 -3.75 2.11
CA LEU A 197 -5.82 -3.94 0.67
C LEU A 197 -5.44 -5.37 0.26
N ASN A 198 -5.20 -6.25 1.24
CA ASN A 198 -4.90 -7.67 1.02
C ASN A 198 -5.91 -8.61 1.69
N ALA A 199 -7.14 -8.13 1.95
CA ALA A 199 -8.21 -8.98 2.45
C ALA A 199 -8.49 -10.16 1.48
N ASP A 200 -8.87 -11.32 2.01
CA ASP A 200 -8.84 -12.60 1.27
C ASP A 200 -9.55 -12.53 -0.09
N ARG A 201 -10.79 -12.03 -0.12
CA ARG A 201 -11.57 -11.91 -1.36
C ARG A 201 -10.92 -11.00 -2.39
N LEU A 202 -10.16 -10.00 -1.94
CA LEU A 202 -9.47 -9.06 -2.82
C LEU A 202 -8.21 -9.70 -3.40
N THR A 203 -7.43 -10.42 -2.60
CA THR A 203 -6.25 -11.17 -3.08
C THR A 203 -6.65 -12.30 -4.01
N GLU A 204 -7.68 -13.07 -3.68
CA GLU A 204 -8.21 -14.17 -4.51
C GLU A 204 -8.62 -13.66 -5.90
N ARG A 205 -9.48 -12.64 -5.96
CA ARG A 205 -9.96 -12.12 -7.24
C ARG A 205 -8.82 -11.46 -8.06
N ARG A 206 -7.85 -10.80 -7.39
CA ARG A 206 -6.66 -10.28 -8.07
C ARG A 206 -5.77 -11.39 -8.60
N SER A 207 -5.57 -12.49 -7.88
CA SER A 207 -4.80 -13.64 -8.36
C SER A 207 -5.41 -14.19 -9.65
N THR A 208 -6.74 -14.39 -9.70
CA THR A 208 -7.42 -14.84 -10.92
C THR A 208 -7.24 -13.86 -12.10
N LEU A 209 -7.32 -12.55 -11.83
CA LEU A 209 -7.06 -11.53 -12.85
C LEU A 209 -5.61 -11.61 -13.35
N ILE A 210 -4.65 -11.74 -12.44
CA ILE A 210 -3.23 -11.82 -12.75
C ILE A 210 -2.95 -13.04 -13.62
N ASP A 211 -3.47 -14.22 -13.26
CA ASP A 211 -3.34 -15.44 -14.07
C ASP A 211 -3.90 -15.25 -15.49
N LYS A 212 -5.06 -14.59 -15.61
CA LYS A 212 -5.65 -14.25 -16.92
C LYS A 212 -4.71 -13.35 -17.74
N VAL A 213 -4.16 -12.29 -17.13
CA VAL A 213 -3.26 -11.36 -17.82
C VAL A 213 -1.97 -12.06 -18.25
N VAL A 214 -1.37 -12.87 -17.37
CA VAL A 214 -0.16 -13.65 -17.68
C VAL A 214 -0.39 -14.56 -18.88
N GLY A 215 -1.50 -15.32 -18.89
CA GLY A 215 -1.84 -16.19 -20.03
C GLY A 215 -2.11 -15.43 -21.33
N LEU A 216 -2.69 -14.22 -21.25
CA LEU A 216 -2.86 -13.36 -22.43
C LEU A 216 -1.52 -12.82 -22.96
N VAL A 217 -0.59 -12.46 -22.07
CA VAL A 217 0.76 -12.03 -22.46
C VAL A 217 1.51 -13.18 -23.13
N GLU A 218 1.47 -14.37 -22.55
CA GLU A 218 2.07 -15.57 -23.15
C GLU A 218 1.47 -15.85 -24.54
N LEU A 219 0.13 -15.81 -24.66
CA LEU A 219 -0.56 -15.98 -25.93
C LEU A 219 -0.11 -14.95 -26.97
N TYR A 220 0.00 -13.67 -26.57
CA TYR A 220 0.47 -12.58 -27.43
C TYR A 220 1.89 -12.83 -27.94
N LEU A 221 2.80 -13.25 -27.06
CA LEU A 221 4.22 -13.45 -27.38
C LEU A 221 4.45 -14.70 -28.23
N VAL A 222 3.82 -15.83 -27.88
CA VAL A 222 3.98 -17.11 -28.59
C VAL A 222 3.30 -17.07 -29.96
N ARG A 223 2.15 -16.40 -30.08
CA ARG A 223 1.38 -16.32 -31.34
C ARG A 223 1.59 -14.98 -32.05
N ARG A 224 2.74 -14.33 -31.86
CA ARG A 224 3.07 -13.02 -32.46
C ARG A 224 2.94 -12.96 -33.98
N ASN A 225 3.12 -14.09 -34.67
CA ASN A 225 3.01 -14.21 -36.13
C ASN A 225 1.56 -14.49 -36.61
N ASP A 226 0.64 -14.83 -35.71
CA ASP A 226 -0.79 -14.92 -35.99
C ASP A 226 -1.44 -13.57 -35.65
N ALA A 227 -1.61 -12.74 -36.68
CA ALA A 227 -2.10 -11.37 -36.50
C ALA A 227 -3.49 -11.28 -35.85
N VAL A 228 -4.34 -12.32 -35.99
CA VAL A 228 -5.68 -12.33 -35.39
C VAL A 228 -5.57 -12.62 -33.89
N VAL A 229 -4.81 -13.65 -33.54
CA VAL A 229 -4.61 -14.06 -32.13
C VAL A 229 -3.84 -12.99 -31.36
N ALA A 230 -2.74 -12.46 -31.92
CA ALA A 230 -1.96 -11.42 -31.27
C ALA A 230 -2.79 -10.15 -31.03
N ARG A 231 -3.61 -9.72 -32.00
CA ARG A 231 -4.49 -8.57 -31.84
C ARG A 231 -5.54 -8.79 -30.75
N TYR A 232 -6.15 -9.97 -30.71
CA TYR A 232 -7.10 -10.32 -29.66
C TYR A 232 -6.46 -10.25 -28.26
N ALA A 233 -5.32 -10.92 -28.09
CA ALA A 233 -4.61 -10.95 -26.81
C ALA A 233 -4.22 -9.53 -26.36
N ARG A 234 -3.64 -8.73 -27.26
CA ARG A 234 -3.28 -7.33 -26.98
C ARG A 234 -4.48 -6.50 -26.55
N LYS A 235 -5.61 -6.61 -27.28
CA LYS A 235 -6.84 -5.88 -26.95
C LYS A 235 -7.35 -6.24 -25.55
N GLU A 236 -7.37 -7.53 -25.20
CA GLU A 236 -7.82 -7.97 -23.87
C GLU A 236 -6.88 -7.45 -22.76
N ILE A 237 -5.56 -7.45 -22.97
CA ILE A 237 -4.62 -6.88 -22.00
C ILE A 237 -4.85 -5.37 -21.86
N ASP A 238 -5.05 -4.65 -22.97
CA ASP A 238 -5.34 -3.21 -22.95
C ASP A 238 -6.63 -2.89 -22.19
N ASP A 239 -7.67 -3.72 -22.35
CA ASP A 239 -8.93 -3.57 -21.61
C ASP A 239 -8.75 -3.79 -20.10
N LEU A 240 -7.96 -4.79 -19.70
CA LEU A 240 -7.70 -5.12 -18.28
C LEU A 240 -6.75 -4.14 -17.60
N THR A 241 -5.83 -3.52 -18.35
CA THR A 241 -4.83 -2.58 -17.83
C THR A 241 -5.26 -1.11 -17.93
N ARG A 242 -6.35 -0.82 -18.65
CA ARG A 242 -6.96 0.51 -18.73
C ARG A 242 -7.20 1.06 -17.33
N ALA A 243 -6.88 2.33 -17.12
CA ALA A 243 -6.95 2.96 -15.79
C ALA A 243 -8.31 2.80 -15.09
N THR A 244 -9.41 2.76 -15.85
CA THR A 244 -10.78 2.61 -15.32
C THR A 244 -11.19 1.17 -15.03
N ALA A 245 -10.44 0.16 -15.47
CA ALA A 245 -10.77 -1.25 -15.24
C ALA A 245 -10.63 -1.64 -13.76
N GLU A 246 -11.42 -2.63 -13.32
CA GLU A 246 -11.33 -3.19 -11.97
C GLU A 246 -9.91 -3.76 -11.74
N TRP A 247 -9.23 -3.27 -10.69
CA TRP A 247 -7.83 -3.61 -10.35
C TRP A 247 -6.81 -3.47 -11.47
N SER A 248 -6.99 -2.47 -12.34
CA SER A 248 -6.06 -2.13 -13.42
C SER A 248 -4.58 -2.07 -13.01
N ALA A 249 -4.25 -1.63 -11.79
CA ALA A 249 -2.85 -1.61 -11.35
C ALA A 249 -2.27 -3.01 -11.10
N ALA A 250 -3.10 -3.98 -10.68
CA ALA A 250 -2.69 -5.38 -10.56
C ALA A 250 -2.50 -6.01 -11.94
N ALA A 251 -3.41 -5.75 -12.88
CA ALA A 251 -3.27 -6.18 -14.27
C ALA A 251 -1.99 -5.61 -14.92
N ALA A 252 -1.74 -4.30 -14.77
CA ALA A 252 -0.54 -3.66 -15.32
C ALA A 252 0.75 -4.18 -14.65
N ALA A 253 0.68 -4.58 -13.38
CA ALA A 253 1.79 -5.24 -12.71
C ALA A 253 2.05 -6.64 -13.28
N ALA A 254 1.01 -7.43 -13.50
CA ALA A 254 1.10 -8.75 -14.11
C ALA A 254 1.68 -8.70 -15.52
N GLU A 255 1.19 -7.78 -16.36
CA GLU A 255 1.70 -7.60 -17.72
C GLU A 255 3.21 -7.31 -17.70
N ARG A 256 3.64 -6.32 -16.90
CA ARG A 256 5.06 -5.96 -16.80
C ARG A 256 5.91 -7.15 -16.35
N LEU A 257 5.49 -7.88 -15.33
CA LEU A 257 6.24 -9.02 -14.80
C LEU A 257 6.30 -10.18 -15.80
N ALA A 258 5.21 -10.46 -16.51
CA ALA A 258 5.17 -11.50 -17.54
C ALA A 258 6.10 -11.17 -18.72
N LEU A 259 6.13 -9.91 -19.17
CA LEU A 259 7.05 -9.45 -20.23
C LEU A 259 8.51 -9.57 -19.80
N LEU A 260 8.84 -9.19 -18.56
CA LEU A 260 10.19 -9.32 -18.01
C LEU A 260 10.62 -10.79 -17.87
N ALA A 261 9.71 -11.67 -17.44
CA ALA A 261 9.98 -13.10 -17.33
C ALA A 261 10.25 -13.74 -18.70
N TYR A 262 9.49 -13.35 -19.72
CA TYR A 262 9.70 -13.84 -21.08
C TYR A 262 11.04 -13.38 -21.67
N GLY A 263 11.42 -12.11 -21.49
CA GLY A 263 12.70 -11.59 -21.96
C GLY A 263 13.91 -12.36 -21.40
N ARG A 264 13.88 -12.68 -20.09
CA ARG A 264 14.92 -13.52 -19.46
C ARG A 264 14.96 -14.93 -20.05
N SER A 265 13.80 -15.50 -20.40
CA SER A 265 13.73 -16.82 -21.03
C SER A 265 14.28 -16.82 -22.46
N GLU A 266 14.22 -15.72 -23.22
CA GLU A 266 14.85 -15.66 -24.55
C GLU A 266 16.38 -15.53 -24.43
N ASP A 267 16.87 -14.77 -23.45
CA ASP A 267 18.31 -14.62 -23.19
C ASP A 267 18.96 -15.93 -22.70
N GLU A 268 18.25 -16.74 -21.90
CA GLU A 268 18.75 -18.04 -21.40
C GLU A 268 18.73 -19.16 -22.46
N VAL A 269 17.99 -19.02 -23.57
CA VAL A 269 17.83 -20.04 -24.62
C VAL A 269 18.86 -19.90 -25.76
N SER A 270 19.78 -18.93 -25.69
CA SER A 270 20.96 -18.88 -26.55
C SER A 270 22.21 -19.32 -25.77
N PRO A 271 22.67 -20.57 -25.94
CA PRO A 271 23.68 -20.81 -26.98
C PRO A 271 23.58 -22.20 -27.67
N GLU A 272 23.66 -22.25 -28.99
CA GLU A 272 24.38 -23.30 -29.73
C GLU A 272 24.45 -22.98 -31.24
N GLY A 273 25.69 -22.89 -31.77
CA GLY A 273 25.97 -23.17 -33.19
C GLY A 273 26.36 -21.99 -34.09
N GLY A 274 27.63 -21.58 -34.04
CA GLY A 274 28.23 -20.72 -35.07
C GLY A 274 29.70 -20.43 -34.83
N ALA A 275 30.57 -21.38 -35.17
CA ALA A 275 32.01 -21.15 -35.23
C ALA A 275 32.34 -20.14 -36.35
N GLY A 276 33.01 -19.06 -35.97
CA GLY A 276 33.57 -18.06 -36.88
C GLY A 276 34.43 -17.11 -36.08
N ASP A 277 35.74 -17.35 -36.10
CA ASP A 277 36.76 -16.46 -35.54
C ASP A 277 36.56 -15.03 -36.09
N ASP A 278 36.42 -14.06 -35.19
CA ASP A 278 37.02 -12.75 -35.36
C ASP A 278 37.18 -12.06 -34.00
N VAL A 279 38.43 -11.69 -33.73
CA VAL A 279 38.88 -11.01 -32.52
C VAL A 279 38.43 -9.55 -32.60
N ALA A 280 37.54 -9.15 -31.69
CA ALA A 280 37.33 -7.76 -31.35
C ALA A 280 37.02 -7.62 -29.85
N GLU A 281 38.01 -7.14 -29.11
CA GLU A 281 37.90 -6.63 -27.74
C GLU A 281 36.67 -5.74 -27.56
N ARG A 282 35.71 -6.22 -26.76
CA ARG A 282 34.88 -5.37 -25.92
C ARG A 282 34.72 -6.05 -24.57
N ALA A 283 35.36 -5.45 -23.57
CA ALA A 283 35.22 -5.82 -22.17
C ALA A 283 33.74 -5.80 -21.77
N SER A 284 33.18 -6.98 -21.55
CA SER A 284 31.92 -7.17 -20.85
C SER A 284 32.23 -7.24 -19.36
N ASP A 285 32.25 -6.09 -18.70
CA ASP A 285 32.14 -6.06 -17.26
C ASP A 285 30.65 -6.19 -16.91
N GLY A 286 30.19 -7.44 -16.84
CA GLY A 286 28.88 -7.81 -16.31
C GLY A 286 28.88 -7.60 -14.81
N THR A 287 28.96 -6.35 -14.38
CA THR A 287 28.66 -5.97 -13.01
C THR A 287 27.13 -5.92 -12.93
N GLU A 288 26.54 -6.86 -12.18
CA GLU A 288 25.20 -6.67 -11.59
C GLU A 288 25.11 -5.21 -11.15
N PRO A 289 24.04 -4.46 -11.50
CA PRO A 289 23.92 -3.09 -11.01
C PRO A 289 24.06 -3.19 -9.49
N PRO A 290 25.06 -2.54 -8.89
CA PRO A 290 25.34 -2.71 -7.48
C PRO A 290 24.05 -2.37 -6.78
N ALA A 291 23.52 -3.33 -6.01
CA ALA A 291 22.47 -3.07 -5.05
C ALA A 291 22.96 -1.83 -4.30
N ALA A 292 22.33 -0.68 -4.60
CA ALA A 292 22.73 0.61 -4.08
C ALA A 292 22.96 0.37 -2.60
N THR A 293 24.22 0.52 -2.16
CA THR A 293 24.68 0.13 -0.83
C THR A 293 23.69 0.73 0.17
N ALA A 294 22.74 -0.11 0.57
CA ALA A 294 21.69 0.28 1.47
C ALA A 294 22.44 0.48 2.77
N ALA A 295 22.63 1.73 3.15
CA ALA A 295 23.02 2.04 4.51
C ALA A 295 22.13 1.18 5.42
N ALA A 296 22.77 0.36 6.26
CA ALA A 296 22.11 -0.64 7.09
C ALA A 296 21.09 0.06 7.99
N HIS A 297 19.83 0.09 7.55
CA HIS A 297 18.78 0.83 8.23
C HIS A 297 17.75 -0.14 8.82
N ARG A 298 17.25 0.26 10.00
CA ARG A 298 16.42 -0.53 10.92
C ARG A 298 15.10 -1.05 10.35
N VAL A 299 14.73 -0.73 9.11
CA VAL A 299 13.43 -1.14 8.53
C VAL A 299 13.48 -2.53 7.91
N ASP A 300 14.67 -3.00 7.51
CA ASP A 300 14.83 -4.26 6.79
C ASP A 300 15.21 -5.41 7.73
N LEU A 301 14.32 -6.40 7.84
CA LEU A 301 14.57 -7.63 8.58
C LEU A 301 15.62 -8.52 7.90
N ARG A 302 15.94 -8.31 6.62
CA ARG A 302 16.90 -9.14 5.90
C ARG A 302 18.27 -9.15 6.55
N THR A 303 18.74 -8.03 7.09
CA THR A 303 20.03 -7.98 7.82
C THR A 303 19.97 -8.84 9.08
N LEU A 304 18.87 -8.78 9.82
CA LEU A 304 18.68 -9.62 11.01
C LEU A 304 18.59 -11.09 10.61
N VAL A 305 17.80 -11.43 9.59
CA VAL A 305 17.62 -12.79 9.09
C VAL A 305 18.93 -13.40 8.58
N ALA A 306 19.73 -12.64 7.85
CA ALA A 306 21.03 -13.08 7.34
C ALA A 306 22.05 -13.41 8.46
N ALA A 307 21.87 -12.84 9.65
CA ALA A 307 22.72 -13.11 10.80
C ALA A 307 22.20 -14.25 11.70
N LEU A 308 20.99 -14.75 11.45
CA LEU A 308 20.44 -15.91 12.15
C LEU A 308 20.88 -17.22 11.48
N PRO A 309 20.99 -18.33 12.25
CA PRO A 309 21.37 -19.62 11.68
C PRO A 309 20.35 -20.09 10.62
N PRO A 310 20.77 -20.49 9.40
CA PRO A 310 19.84 -20.92 8.34
C PRO A 310 18.90 -22.06 8.77
N GLU A 311 19.37 -22.97 9.61
CA GLU A 311 18.60 -24.07 10.18
C GLU A 311 17.39 -23.61 11.01
N ALA A 312 17.42 -22.38 11.55
CA ALA A 312 16.29 -21.80 12.28
C ALA A 312 15.05 -21.61 11.38
N PHE A 313 15.24 -21.54 10.06
CA PHE A 313 14.16 -21.37 9.08
C PHE A 313 13.71 -22.70 8.45
N SER A 314 14.30 -23.84 8.82
CA SER A 314 14.03 -25.16 8.22
C SER A 314 12.55 -25.60 8.29
N ALA A 315 11.78 -25.10 9.26
CA ALA A 315 10.35 -25.36 9.41
C ALA A 315 9.45 -24.38 8.61
N GLY A 316 10.01 -23.65 7.64
CA GLY A 316 9.29 -22.64 6.85
C GLY A 316 9.28 -21.24 7.47
N GLY A 317 9.99 -21.03 8.58
CA GLY A 317 10.14 -19.73 9.24
C GLY A 317 10.34 -19.84 10.76
N ILE A 318 10.64 -18.71 11.40
CA ILE A 318 10.82 -18.60 12.85
C ILE A 318 9.55 -18.04 13.48
N ALA A 319 9.03 -18.70 14.51
CA ALA A 319 7.87 -18.21 15.24
C ALA A 319 8.21 -16.91 16.00
N LEU A 320 7.43 -15.85 15.74
CA LEU A 320 7.40 -14.63 16.53
C LEU A 320 6.26 -14.69 17.54
N THR A 321 6.55 -14.28 18.76
CA THR A 321 5.57 -14.16 19.84
C THR A 321 5.59 -12.76 20.42
N GLY A 322 4.41 -12.26 20.77
CA GLY A 322 4.24 -10.98 21.46
C GLY A 322 3.03 -11.05 22.39
N ARG A 323 2.91 -10.11 23.33
CA ARG A 323 1.75 -10.03 24.23
C ARG A 323 1.08 -8.67 24.11
N GLY A 324 -0.06 -8.64 23.43
CA GLY A 324 -0.89 -7.44 23.31
C GLY A 324 -1.96 -7.37 24.39
N LYS A 325 -2.71 -6.27 24.40
CA LYS A 325 -3.85 -6.05 25.33
C LYS A 325 -4.96 -7.11 25.17
N ARG A 326 -5.08 -7.73 23.99
CA ARG A 326 -6.08 -8.75 23.66
C ARG A 326 -5.58 -10.19 23.86
N GLY A 327 -4.37 -10.38 24.37
CA GLY A 327 -3.76 -11.69 24.58
C GLY A 327 -2.49 -11.91 23.75
N PRO A 328 -2.04 -13.18 23.66
CA PRO A 328 -0.84 -13.53 22.90
C PRO A 328 -1.04 -13.30 21.40
N ALA A 329 -0.06 -12.65 20.78
CA ALA A 329 0.06 -12.48 19.34
C ALA A 329 1.09 -13.47 18.79
N ARG A 330 0.84 -13.98 17.59
CA ARG A 330 1.74 -14.88 16.87
C ARG A 330 1.91 -14.40 15.44
N ALA A 331 3.12 -14.55 14.95
CA ALA A 331 3.48 -14.35 13.54
C ALA A 331 4.64 -15.29 13.19
N THR A 332 5.01 -15.35 11.91
CA THR A 332 6.14 -16.15 11.44
C THR A 332 7.09 -15.23 10.67
N LEU A 333 8.36 -15.18 11.07
CA LEU A 333 9.43 -14.51 10.32
C LEU A 333 9.99 -15.49 9.28
N LEU A 334 9.87 -15.12 8.01
CA LEU A 334 10.37 -15.89 6.87
C LEU A 334 11.83 -15.54 6.57
N ALA A 335 12.50 -16.43 5.83
CA ALA A 335 13.91 -16.30 5.44
C ALA A 335 14.18 -15.12 4.47
N ASP A 336 13.13 -14.54 3.87
CA ASP A 336 13.23 -13.37 2.99
C ASP A 336 13.03 -12.03 3.73
N GLY A 337 12.87 -12.08 5.06
CA GLY A 337 12.61 -10.90 5.91
C GLY A 337 11.14 -10.51 6.00
N ILE A 338 10.21 -11.31 5.48
CA ILE A 338 8.77 -11.06 5.61
C ILE A 338 8.24 -11.64 6.92
N ILE A 339 7.38 -10.88 7.60
CA ILE A 339 6.59 -11.40 8.73
C ILE A 339 5.20 -11.76 8.22
N GLU A 340 4.85 -13.05 8.30
CA GLU A 340 3.49 -13.51 8.08
C GLU A 340 2.69 -13.43 9.38
N CYS A 341 1.65 -12.59 9.38
CA CYS A 341 0.70 -12.49 10.48
C CYS A 341 -0.71 -12.53 9.90
N PHE A 342 -1.60 -13.38 10.43
CA PHE A 342 -2.95 -13.58 9.88
C PHE A 342 -2.99 -13.84 8.36
N GLN A 343 -2.06 -14.65 7.84
CA GLN A 343 -1.88 -14.94 6.41
C GLN A 343 -1.52 -13.72 5.55
N GLN A 344 -1.07 -12.63 6.18
CA GLN A 344 -0.68 -11.40 5.51
C GLN A 344 0.83 -11.21 5.59
N PRO A 345 1.50 -11.02 4.43
CA PRO A 345 2.92 -10.73 4.39
C PRO A 345 3.16 -9.26 4.73
N LEU A 346 3.93 -9.02 5.79
CA LEU A 346 4.29 -7.69 6.24
C LEU A 346 5.80 -7.50 6.25
N ALA A 347 6.23 -6.41 5.62
CA ALA A 347 7.64 -6.11 5.42
C ALA A 347 8.33 -5.49 6.66
N THR A 348 7.58 -5.12 7.70
CA THR A 348 8.15 -4.48 8.90
C THR A 348 7.58 -5.10 10.17
N PRO A 349 8.39 -5.20 11.25
CA PRO A 349 7.91 -5.60 12.57
C PRO A 349 6.75 -4.74 13.08
N THR A 350 6.85 -3.43 12.91
CA THR A 350 5.89 -2.46 13.42
C THR A 350 4.52 -2.65 12.78
N SER A 351 4.46 -2.80 11.46
CA SER A 351 3.18 -3.09 10.77
C SER A 351 2.59 -4.43 11.23
N ALA A 352 3.43 -5.45 11.46
CA ALA A 352 2.98 -6.75 11.97
C ALA A 352 2.41 -6.66 13.38
N ALA A 353 3.09 -5.94 14.28
CA ALA A 353 2.62 -5.75 15.65
C ALA A 353 1.30 -4.97 15.68
N ARG A 354 1.17 -3.90 14.89
CA ARG A 354 -0.06 -3.11 14.78
C ARG A 354 -1.22 -3.92 14.25
N MET A 355 -0.98 -4.79 13.26
CA MET A 355 -2.00 -5.68 12.74
C MET A 355 -2.42 -6.74 13.78
N ALA A 356 -1.45 -7.33 14.49
CA ALA A 356 -1.71 -8.35 15.50
C ALA A 356 -2.48 -7.82 16.73
N THR A 357 -2.21 -6.57 17.12
CA THR A 357 -2.74 -6.01 18.38
C THR A 357 -3.90 -5.03 18.18
N GLY A 358 -3.98 -4.39 17.01
CA GLY A 358 -4.81 -3.22 16.78
C GLY A 358 -4.36 -1.97 17.52
N ASP A 359 -3.18 -1.97 18.15
CA ASP A 359 -2.62 -0.82 18.85
C ASP A 359 -1.76 0.01 17.90
N GLU A 360 -2.22 1.19 17.50
CA GLU A 360 -1.50 2.07 16.56
C GLU A 360 -0.17 2.61 17.12
N LYS A 361 0.06 2.50 18.44
CA LYS A 361 1.27 3.00 19.12
C LYS A 361 2.31 1.91 19.38
N VAL A 362 2.01 0.65 19.08
CA VAL A 362 2.97 -0.44 19.31
C VAL A 362 4.17 -0.29 18.38
N ASP A 363 5.36 -0.48 18.96
CA ASP A 363 6.62 -0.64 18.23
C ASP A 363 6.88 -2.14 18.04
N GLY A 364 7.03 -2.57 16.79
CA GLY A 364 7.20 -3.98 16.48
C GLY A 364 8.54 -4.56 16.88
N TRP A 365 9.58 -3.72 16.96
CA TRP A 365 10.92 -4.18 17.30
C TRP A 365 11.02 -4.63 18.75
N THR A 366 10.36 -3.89 19.64
CA THR A 366 10.28 -4.23 21.08
C THR A 366 9.14 -5.19 21.39
N PHE A 367 8.12 -5.28 20.53
CA PHE A 367 6.95 -6.15 20.73
C PHE A 367 7.19 -7.63 20.38
N TRP A 368 7.89 -7.89 19.27
CA TRP A 368 8.10 -9.26 18.81
C TRP A 368 9.36 -9.87 19.41
N SER A 369 9.21 -11.07 19.95
CA SER A 369 10.31 -11.91 20.40
C SER A 369 10.36 -13.22 19.61
N LEU A 370 11.58 -13.71 19.40
CA LEU A 370 11.85 -15.01 18.81
C LEU A 370 12.84 -15.79 19.68
N THR A 371 12.80 -17.11 19.55
CA THR A 371 13.71 -18.02 20.26
C THR A 371 14.65 -18.66 19.24
N VAL A 372 15.95 -18.37 19.36
CA VAL A 372 17.01 -19.00 18.57
C VAL A 372 18.00 -19.62 19.56
N ASP A 373 18.38 -20.88 19.32
CA ASP A 373 19.30 -21.65 20.16
C ASP A 373 18.91 -21.68 21.65
N GLY A 374 17.60 -21.81 21.92
CA GLY A 374 17.05 -21.85 23.27
C GLY A 374 17.02 -20.51 24.01
N THR A 375 17.48 -19.42 23.38
CA THR A 375 17.47 -18.08 23.96
C THR A 375 16.39 -17.23 23.32
N THR A 376 15.48 -16.69 24.13
CA THR A 376 14.44 -15.76 23.67
C THR A 376 14.94 -14.33 23.74
N ARG A 377 14.83 -13.60 22.63
CA ARG A 377 15.19 -12.17 22.53
C ARG A 377 14.15 -11.43 21.71
N THR A 378 13.97 -10.15 21.99
CA THR A 378 13.22 -9.24 21.14
C THR A 378 13.96 -8.98 19.82
N LEU A 379 13.23 -8.58 18.77
CA LEU A 379 13.85 -8.15 17.53
C LEU A 379 14.79 -6.96 17.75
N SER A 380 14.45 -6.04 18.66
CA SER A 380 15.30 -4.89 19.03
C SER A 380 16.63 -5.33 19.65
N GLU A 381 16.61 -6.28 20.60
CA GLU A 381 17.83 -6.79 21.24
C GLU A 381 18.73 -7.52 20.24
N LEU A 382 18.16 -8.29 19.31
CA LEU A 382 18.90 -8.96 18.25
C LEU A 382 19.56 -7.96 17.30
N ARG A 383 18.79 -6.97 16.85
CA ARG A 383 19.31 -5.90 15.98
C ARG A 383 20.46 -5.15 16.65
N ASP A 384 20.26 -4.72 17.90
CA ASP A 384 21.24 -3.91 18.60
C ASP A 384 22.51 -4.73 18.92
N PHE A 385 22.38 -6.05 19.16
CA PHE A 385 23.51 -6.97 19.28
C PHE A 385 24.33 -7.09 17.98
N LEU A 386 23.67 -7.15 16.81
CA LEU A 386 24.35 -7.24 15.52
C LEU A 386 25.10 -5.94 15.18
N ILE A 387 24.46 -4.79 15.42
CA ILE A 387 25.11 -3.48 15.22
C ILE A 387 26.36 -3.35 16.07
N ALA A 388 26.32 -3.78 17.34
CA ALA A 388 27.47 -3.71 18.24
C ALA A 388 28.61 -4.70 17.90
N ARG A 389 28.34 -5.72 17.09
CA ARG A 389 29.35 -6.69 16.65
C ARG A 389 30.10 -6.20 15.39
N ASP A 390 29.40 -5.47 14.54
CA ASP A 390 29.87 -5.07 13.21
C ASP A 390 30.40 -3.62 13.17
N GLY A 391 30.28 -2.85 14.26
CA GLY A 391 30.88 -1.53 14.48
C GLY A 391 32.01 -1.58 15.49
#